data_AF-A0A349GYB5-F1
#
_entry.id   AF-A0A349GYB5-F1
#
_cell.length_a   1.000
_cell.length_b   1.000
_cell.length_c   1.000
_cell.angle_alpha   90.00
_cell.angle_beta   90.00
_cell.angle_gamma   90.00
#
_symmetry.space_group_name_H-M   'P 1'
#
loop_
_entity.id
_entity.type
_entity.pdbx_description
1 polymer ?
#
loop_
_entity_poly.entity_id
_entity_poly.type
_entity_poly.pdbx_seq_one_letter_code
_entity_poly.pdbx_strand_id
1 'polypeptide(L)'
;SFKEAICIRQEHQGASAARNAGIACAHGDMIAFQDADDFWLPNKLTVQVNWLLAHPEIGYLAAHFTNFLEDGVPRPSWIEAHQLNEPQKGGLSTLISRRSVFDKAGLFDPAQKEGADLDWSLRARDAGFAAVAIPDVLMRRRIHGGNLSHQWQGGTALLIKSLKASLDRRRASGNGVGQYT
;
A
#
# COMPACT_ATOMS: atom_id res chain seq x y z
N SER A 1 -1.24 -21.12 -18.97
CA SER A 1 -2.49 -20.84 -18.25
C SER A 1 -2.20 -20.93 -16.77
N PHE A 2 -2.24 -19.81 -16.05
CA PHE A 2 -2.19 -19.82 -14.59
C PHE A 2 -3.63 -20.09 -14.12
N LYS A 3 -3.92 -21.32 -13.68
CA LYS A 3 -5.30 -21.75 -13.35
C LYS A 3 -5.95 -20.89 -12.26
N GLU A 4 -5.15 -20.18 -11.48
CA GLU A 4 -5.56 -19.35 -10.34
C GLU A 4 -5.52 -17.85 -10.65
N ALA A 5 -5.14 -17.45 -11.87
CA ALA A 5 -5.08 -16.03 -12.25
C ALA A 5 -6.35 -15.62 -13.01
N ILE A 6 -6.99 -14.56 -12.53
CA ILE A 6 -8.13 -13.91 -13.19
C ILE A 6 -7.64 -12.58 -13.77
N CYS A 7 -7.91 -12.34 -15.06
CA CYS A 7 -7.62 -11.07 -15.71
C CYS A 7 -8.92 -10.32 -15.97
N ILE A 8 -9.01 -9.10 -15.45
CA ILE A 8 -10.17 -8.21 -15.61
C ILE A 8 -9.78 -7.12 -16.59
N ARG A 9 -10.61 -6.89 -17.61
CA ARG A 9 -10.46 -5.77 -18.54
C ARG A 9 -11.51 -4.72 -18.22
N GLN A 10 -11.08 -3.47 -18.15
CA GLN A 10 -11.93 -2.31 -17.90
C GLN A 10 -11.39 -1.09 -18.63
N GLU A 11 -12.21 -0.05 -18.77
CA GLU A 11 -11.75 1.25 -19.23
C GLU A 11 -10.77 1.89 -18.24
N HIS A 12 -9.89 2.76 -18.74
CA HIS A 12 -8.87 3.41 -17.91
C HIS A 12 -9.52 4.41 -16.94
N GLN A 13 -9.53 4.06 -15.65
CA GLN A 13 -10.13 4.85 -14.57
C GLN A 13 -9.14 5.09 -13.41
N GLY A 14 -7.83 4.96 -13.68
CA GLY A 14 -6.77 5.12 -12.69
C GLY A 14 -6.52 3.89 -11.81
N ALA A 15 -5.43 3.95 -11.03
CA ALA A 15 -4.92 2.81 -10.26
C ALA A 15 -5.86 2.36 -9.14
N SER A 16 -6.51 3.29 -8.43
CA SER A 16 -7.50 2.98 -7.39
C SER A 16 -8.68 2.17 -7.93
N ALA A 17 -9.21 2.53 -9.11
CA ALA A 17 -10.29 1.78 -9.74
C ALA A 17 -9.86 0.36 -10.12
N ALA A 18 -8.66 0.19 -10.68
CA ALA A 18 -8.11 -1.13 -11.01
C ALA A 18 -7.91 -2.01 -9.77
N ARG A 19 -7.40 -1.43 -8.67
CA ARG A 19 -7.25 -2.13 -7.38
C ARG A 19 -8.60 -2.55 -6.81
N ASN A 20 -9.59 -1.67 -6.86
CA ASN A 20 -10.94 -1.96 -6.39
C ASN A 20 -11.60 -3.10 -7.18
N ALA A 21 -11.42 -3.15 -8.50
CA ALA A 21 -11.89 -4.27 -9.32
C ALA A 21 -11.21 -5.59 -8.91
N GLY A 22 -9.90 -5.56 -8.65
CA GLY A 22 -9.16 -6.71 -8.12
C GLY A 22 -9.68 -7.18 -6.75
N ILE A 23 -9.93 -6.26 -5.82
CA ILE A 23 -10.48 -6.57 -4.48
C ILE A 23 -11.86 -7.23 -4.57
N ALA A 24 -12.71 -6.71 -5.46
CA ALA A 24 -14.07 -7.22 -5.67
C ALA A 24 -14.08 -8.66 -6.20
N CYS A 25 -13.09 -9.04 -7.01
CA CYS A 25 -12.95 -10.40 -7.54
C CYS A 25 -12.10 -11.34 -6.68
N ALA A 26 -11.34 -10.81 -5.71
CA ALA A 26 -10.56 -11.64 -4.81
C ALA A 26 -11.49 -12.44 -3.88
N HIS A 27 -11.10 -13.67 -3.52
CA HIS A 27 -11.84 -14.53 -2.60
C HIS A 27 -11.08 -14.89 -1.32
N GLY A 28 -9.80 -14.53 -1.21
CA GLY A 28 -9.00 -14.81 -0.02
C GLY A 28 -9.40 -13.96 1.19
N ASP A 29 -9.07 -14.47 2.39
CA ASP A 29 -9.23 -13.77 3.67
C ASP A 29 -8.23 -12.62 3.85
N MET A 30 -7.16 -12.63 3.06
CA MET A 30 -6.16 -11.59 3.02
C MET A 30 -6.01 -11.04 1.59
N ILE A 31 -5.78 -9.73 1.50
CA ILE A 31 -5.58 -8.98 0.27
C ILE A 31 -4.16 -8.43 0.28
N ALA A 32 -3.39 -8.72 -0.77
CA ALA A 32 -2.07 -8.16 -0.99
C ALA A 32 -1.99 -7.50 -2.36
N PHE A 33 -1.13 -6.49 -2.51
CA PHE A 33 -1.01 -5.71 -3.74
C PHE A 33 0.39 -5.84 -4.34
N GLN A 34 0.45 -6.01 -5.65
CA GLN A 34 1.70 -6.02 -6.40
C GLN A 34 1.53 -5.11 -7.61
N ASP A 35 2.35 -4.07 -7.70
CA ASP A 35 2.43 -3.26 -8.92
C ASP A 35 3.18 -4.05 -10.02
N ALA A 36 2.83 -3.81 -11.28
CA ALA A 36 3.24 -4.64 -12.41
C ALA A 36 4.75 -4.56 -12.75
N ASP A 37 5.43 -3.54 -12.24
CA ASP A 37 6.85 -3.25 -12.40
C ASP A 37 7.70 -3.68 -11.18
N ASP A 38 7.09 -4.27 -10.16
CA ASP A 38 7.75 -4.69 -8.91
C ASP A 38 7.91 -6.21 -8.77
N PHE A 39 8.99 -6.61 -8.09
CA PHE A 39 9.26 -8.00 -7.78
C PHE A 39 9.07 -8.30 -6.30
N TRP A 40 8.09 -9.13 -5.97
CA TRP A 40 8.02 -9.77 -4.65
C TRP A 40 9.15 -10.77 -4.47
N LEU A 41 9.73 -10.81 -3.26
CA LEU A 41 10.63 -11.89 -2.91
C LEU A 41 9.83 -13.20 -2.70
N PRO A 42 10.43 -14.38 -2.99
CA PRO A 42 9.71 -15.66 -2.94
C PRO A 42 9.02 -15.96 -1.59
N ASN A 43 9.58 -15.46 -0.49
CA ASN A 43 9.07 -15.67 0.87
C ASN A 43 8.07 -14.61 1.33
N LYS A 44 7.76 -13.58 0.54
CA LYS A 44 6.93 -12.43 0.98
C LYS A 44 5.61 -12.87 1.62
N LEU A 45 4.80 -13.63 0.88
CA LEU A 45 3.48 -14.02 1.36
C LEU A 45 3.58 -14.91 2.61
N THR A 46 4.50 -15.89 2.62
CA THR A 46 4.70 -16.76 3.78
C THR A 46 5.05 -15.96 5.03
N VAL A 47 6.00 -15.01 4.94
CA VAL A 47 6.40 -14.17 6.09
C VAL A 47 5.21 -13.35 6.59
N GLN A 48 4.53 -12.63 5.70
CA GLN A 48 3.50 -11.68 6.13
C GLN A 48 2.20 -12.37 6.58
N VAL A 49 1.80 -13.47 5.92
CA VAL A 49 0.63 -14.26 6.33
C VAL A 49 0.87 -14.88 7.71
N ASN A 50 2.02 -15.52 7.92
CA ASN A 50 2.34 -16.11 9.23
C ASN A 50 2.38 -15.04 10.32
N TRP A 51 2.93 -13.85 10.02
CA TRP A 51 2.95 -12.74 10.96
C TRP A 51 1.53 -12.31 11.35
N LEU A 52 0.63 -12.10 10.37
CA LEU A 52 -0.77 -11.75 10.66
C LEU A 52 -1.50 -12.88 11.41
N LEU A 53 -1.25 -14.15 11.09
CA LEU A 53 -1.87 -15.26 11.83
C LEU A 53 -1.43 -15.28 13.31
N ALA A 54 -0.18 -14.93 13.59
CA ALA A 54 0.35 -14.83 14.95
C ALA A 54 -0.14 -13.58 15.72
N HIS A 55 -0.62 -12.56 15.01
CA HIS A 55 -1.05 -11.27 15.57
C HIS A 55 -2.49 -10.92 15.14
N PRO A 56 -3.51 -11.59 15.72
CA PRO A 56 -4.91 -11.41 15.34
C PRO A 56 -5.45 -9.98 15.56
N GLU A 57 -4.82 -9.22 16.45
CA GLU A 57 -5.15 -7.82 16.74
C GLU A 57 -4.74 -6.85 15.62
N ILE A 58 -3.84 -7.25 14.72
CA ILE A 58 -3.39 -6.44 13.60
C ILE A 58 -4.26 -6.69 12.37
N GLY A 59 -4.80 -5.60 11.82
CA GLY A 59 -5.64 -5.63 10.63
C GLY A 59 -4.85 -5.76 9.35
N TYR A 60 -3.71 -5.06 9.25
CA TYR A 60 -2.88 -5.03 8.06
C TYR A 60 -1.43 -4.68 8.41
N LEU A 61 -0.50 -5.05 7.53
CA LEU A 61 0.91 -4.73 7.68
C LEU A 61 1.56 -4.39 6.35
N ALA A 62 2.66 -3.64 6.42
CA ALA A 62 3.57 -3.41 5.30
C ALA A 62 4.96 -3.94 5.66
N ALA A 63 5.76 -4.27 4.65
CA ALA A 63 7.15 -4.69 4.80
C ALA A 63 8.08 -3.66 4.17
N HIS A 64 9.39 -3.82 4.33
CA HIS A 64 10.36 -3.01 3.61
C HIS A 64 10.56 -3.50 2.17
N PHE A 65 11.14 -2.64 1.34
CA PHE A 65 11.61 -2.97 0.00
C PHE A 65 13.00 -2.39 -0.25
N THR A 66 13.64 -2.82 -1.33
CA THR A 66 14.87 -2.22 -1.85
C THR A 66 14.68 -1.78 -3.29
N ASN A 67 15.32 -0.69 -3.72
CA ASN A 67 15.34 -0.32 -5.13
C ASN A 67 16.42 -1.05 -5.91
N PHE A 68 16.17 -1.31 -7.18
CA PHE A 68 17.18 -1.76 -8.12
C PHE A 68 16.99 -1.09 -9.49
N LEU A 69 18.07 -1.07 -10.27
CA LEU A 69 18.07 -0.68 -11.69
C LEU A 69 18.28 -1.94 -12.52
N GLU A 70 17.68 -1.99 -13.71
CA GLU A 70 18.04 -3.00 -14.70
C GLU A 70 19.40 -2.65 -15.34
N ASP A 71 20.08 -3.66 -15.87
CA ASP A 71 21.37 -3.48 -16.52
C ASP A 71 21.26 -2.49 -17.69
N GLY A 72 22.17 -1.52 -17.73
CA GLY A 72 22.18 -0.47 -18.75
C GLY A 72 21.18 0.66 -18.52
N VAL A 73 20.34 0.61 -17.48
CA VAL A 73 19.46 1.73 -17.13
C VAL A 73 20.24 2.75 -16.28
N PRO A 74 20.38 4.02 -16.74
CA PRO A 74 21.04 5.04 -15.95
C PRO A 74 20.24 5.36 -14.70
N ARG A 75 20.93 5.55 -13.56
CA ARG A 75 20.29 5.99 -12.31
C ARG A 75 19.64 7.38 -12.52
N PRO A 76 18.32 7.52 -12.31
CA PRO A 76 17.68 8.82 -12.37
C PRO A 76 18.21 9.78 -11.28
N SER A 77 18.20 11.09 -11.55
CA SER A 77 18.72 12.11 -10.62
C SER A 77 17.94 12.24 -9.31
N TRP A 78 16.70 11.78 -9.27
CA TRP A 78 15.83 11.79 -8.09
C TRP A 78 15.98 10.56 -7.18
N ILE A 79 16.82 9.59 -7.58
CA ILE A 79 17.20 8.45 -6.74
C ILE A 79 18.63 8.65 -6.31
N GLU A 80 18.85 8.81 -5.00
CA GLU A 80 20.19 8.83 -4.43
C GLU A 80 20.85 7.44 -4.50
N ALA A 81 22.18 7.41 -4.55
CA ALA A 81 22.91 6.14 -4.67
C ALA A 81 22.61 5.18 -3.50
N HIS A 82 22.52 5.70 -2.27
CA HIS A 82 22.18 4.92 -1.08
C HIS A 82 20.76 4.34 -1.16
N GLN A 83 19.84 5.01 -1.86
CA GLN A 83 18.48 4.51 -2.03
C GLN A 83 18.40 3.26 -2.92
N LEU A 84 19.48 2.92 -3.65
CA LEU A 84 19.62 1.66 -4.36
C LEU A 84 20.14 0.60 -3.38
N ASN A 85 19.44 -0.53 -3.30
CA ASN A 85 19.77 -1.69 -2.46
C ASN A 85 19.62 -1.50 -0.94
N GLU A 86 19.48 -0.27 -0.41
CA GLU A 86 19.15 -0.10 1.01
C GLU A 86 17.66 -0.32 1.29
N PRO A 87 17.31 -0.91 2.45
CA PRO A 87 15.93 -1.07 2.87
C PRO A 87 15.20 0.26 3.01
N GLN A 88 13.99 0.33 2.46
CA GLN A 88 13.08 1.46 2.57
C GLN A 88 11.75 1.01 3.13
N LYS A 89 11.08 1.89 3.87
CA LYS A 89 9.72 1.67 4.36
C LYS A 89 8.79 1.49 3.17
N GLY A 90 8.08 0.37 3.14
CA GLY A 90 7.15 0.08 2.05
C GLY A 90 5.82 0.79 2.15
N GLY A 91 5.11 0.74 1.04
CA GLY A 91 3.74 1.22 0.88
C GLY A 91 2.87 0.11 0.31
N LEU A 92 1.96 0.47 -0.59
CA LEU A 92 0.94 -0.44 -1.10
C LEU A 92 1.48 -1.77 -1.66
N SER A 93 2.53 -1.77 -2.50
CA SER A 93 3.09 -3.00 -3.10
C SER A 93 3.70 -3.98 -2.08
N THR A 94 3.92 -3.53 -0.85
CA THR A 94 4.39 -4.35 0.27
C THR A 94 3.28 -4.65 1.28
N LEU A 95 2.07 -4.12 1.08
CA LEU A 95 0.97 -4.24 2.01
C LEU A 95 0.26 -5.58 1.86
N ILE A 96 -0.11 -6.16 3.00
CA ILE A 96 -1.12 -7.21 3.11
C ILE A 96 -2.13 -6.80 4.19
N SER A 97 -3.40 -7.04 3.94
CA SER A 97 -4.50 -6.72 4.85
C SER A 97 -5.44 -7.89 4.99
N ARG A 98 -6.05 -8.07 6.15
CA ARG A 98 -7.27 -8.85 6.26
C ARG A 98 -8.36 -8.21 5.41
N ARG A 99 -9.21 -9.04 4.80
CA ARG A 99 -10.37 -8.58 4.02
C ARG A 99 -11.32 -7.74 4.86
N SER A 100 -11.54 -8.12 6.12
CA SER A 100 -12.42 -7.41 7.06
C SER A 100 -12.07 -5.93 7.25
N VAL A 101 -10.80 -5.55 7.04
CA VAL A 101 -10.38 -4.14 7.06
C VAL A 101 -10.99 -3.38 5.88
N PHE A 102 -10.98 -3.96 4.67
CA PHE A 102 -11.63 -3.35 3.50
C PHE A 102 -13.15 -3.32 3.65
N ASP A 103 -13.75 -4.37 4.20
CA ASP A 103 -15.20 -4.43 4.42
C ASP A 103 -15.67 -3.30 5.35
N LYS A 104 -14.83 -2.92 6.33
CA LYS A 104 -15.17 -1.90 7.33
C LYS A 104 -14.70 -0.50 6.95
N ALA A 105 -13.48 -0.36 6.44
CA ALA A 105 -12.88 0.94 6.09
C ALA A 105 -13.34 1.45 4.71
N GLY A 106 -13.86 0.57 3.87
CA GLY A 106 -14.18 0.83 2.47
C GLY A 106 -12.97 0.69 1.54
N LEU A 107 -13.25 0.76 0.24
CA LEU A 107 -12.27 0.64 -0.83
C LEU A 107 -11.41 1.91 -1.01
N PHE A 108 -10.51 1.91 -1.99
CA PHE A 108 -9.77 3.12 -2.36
C PHE A 108 -10.69 4.13 -3.04
N ASP A 109 -10.51 5.43 -2.80
CA ASP A 109 -11.25 6.48 -3.51
C ASP A 109 -10.73 6.59 -4.97
N PRO A 110 -11.55 6.29 -6.00
CA PRO A 110 -11.14 6.41 -7.40
C PRO A 110 -10.83 7.84 -7.84
N ALA A 111 -11.41 8.85 -7.17
CA ALA A 111 -11.13 10.25 -7.46
C ALA A 111 -9.76 10.69 -6.93
N GLN A 112 -9.17 9.93 -6.00
CA GLN A 112 -7.87 10.21 -5.43
C GLN A 112 -6.75 9.63 -6.30
N LYS A 113 -6.08 10.51 -7.06
CA LYS A 113 -5.01 10.15 -7.99
C LYS A 113 -3.69 9.79 -7.30
N GLU A 114 -3.45 10.33 -6.10
CA GLU A 114 -2.21 10.17 -5.35
C GLU A 114 -2.53 9.96 -3.86
N GLY A 115 -1.70 9.17 -3.16
CA GLY A 115 -1.85 8.93 -1.71
C GLY A 115 -3.11 8.15 -1.31
N ALA A 116 -3.71 7.40 -2.24
CA ALA A 116 -4.91 6.60 -1.97
C ALA A 116 -4.68 5.54 -0.89
N ASP A 117 -3.46 5.01 -0.79
CA ASP A 117 -3.02 4.09 0.25
C ASP A 117 -2.94 4.76 1.63
N LEU A 118 -2.42 5.99 1.70
CA LEU A 118 -2.42 6.78 2.93
C LEU A 118 -3.84 7.11 3.41
N ASP A 119 -4.72 7.57 2.51
CA ASP A 119 -6.11 7.83 2.84
C ASP A 119 -6.81 6.59 3.38
N TRP A 120 -6.68 5.46 2.67
CA TRP A 120 -7.24 4.19 3.09
C TRP A 120 -6.70 3.73 4.45
N SER A 121 -5.39 3.85 4.67
CA SER A 121 -4.74 3.51 5.94
C SER A 121 -5.28 4.36 7.10
N LEU A 122 -5.49 5.67 6.88
CA LEU A 122 -6.10 6.53 7.89
C LEU A 122 -7.55 6.13 8.18
N ARG A 123 -8.35 5.78 7.16
CA ARG A 123 -9.71 5.27 7.35
C ARG A 123 -9.73 3.95 8.11
N ALA A 124 -8.82 3.03 7.81
CA ALA A 124 -8.69 1.77 8.53
C ALA A 124 -8.36 2.00 10.01
N ARG A 125 -7.44 2.92 10.31
CA ARG A 125 -7.09 3.29 11.70
C ARG A 125 -8.24 3.98 12.41
N ASP A 126 -8.94 4.90 11.74
CA ASP A 126 -10.12 5.56 12.29
C ASP A 126 -11.25 4.55 12.57
N ALA A 127 -11.30 3.43 11.83
CA ALA A 127 -12.22 2.31 12.05
C ALA A 127 -11.75 1.32 13.15
N GLY A 128 -10.62 1.59 13.82
CA GLY A 128 -10.13 0.82 14.96
C GLY A 128 -9.15 -0.31 14.61
N PHE A 129 -8.69 -0.42 13.36
CA PHE A 129 -7.68 -1.43 13.01
C PHE A 129 -6.27 -0.95 13.33
N ALA A 130 -5.52 -1.82 14.00
CA ALA A 130 -4.09 -1.63 14.19
C ALA A 130 -3.33 -2.02 12.92
N ALA A 131 -2.18 -1.35 12.72
CA ALA A 131 -1.30 -1.54 11.58
C ALA A 131 0.15 -1.60 12.05
N VAL A 132 0.99 -2.36 11.35
CA VAL A 132 2.42 -2.44 11.64
C VAL A 132 3.25 -2.37 10.36
N ALA A 133 4.48 -1.88 10.48
CA ALA A 133 5.51 -2.05 9.46
C ALA A 133 6.58 -3.00 9.99
N ILE A 134 6.84 -4.11 9.29
CA ILE A 134 7.90 -5.06 9.64
C ILE A 134 9.20 -4.70 8.91
N PRO A 135 10.38 -4.91 9.52
CA PRO A 135 11.64 -4.49 8.94
C PRO A 135 12.13 -5.39 7.81
N ASP A 136 11.51 -6.56 7.62
CA ASP A 136 11.82 -7.52 6.57
C ASP A 136 11.73 -6.87 5.18
N VAL A 137 12.79 -6.99 4.39
CA VAL A 137 12.77 -6.62 2.96
C VAL A 137 12.11 -7.76 2.20
N LEU A 138 10.93 -7.51 1.64
CA LEU A 138 10.14 -8.55 0.96
C LEU A 138 9.77 -8.19 -0.49
N MET A 139 10.32 -7.09 -1.01
CA MET A 139 10.08 -6.63 -2.37
C MET A 139 11.31 -5.89 -2.93
N ARG A 140 11.49 -5.98 -4.24
CA ARG A 140 12.43 -5.17 -5.01
C ARG A 140 11.64 -4.26 -5.95
N ARG A 141 11.75 -2.95 -5.76
CA ARG A 141 11.13 -1.92 -6.62
C ARG A 141 12.05 -1.61 -7.79
N ARG A 142 11.52 -1.67 -9.01
CA ARG A 142 12.27 -1.33 -10.22
C ARG A 142 12.29 0.18 -10.43
N ILE A 143 13.49 0.75 -10.58
CA ILE A 143 13.67 2.16 -10.90
C ILE A 143 13.83 2.35 -12.41
N HIS A 144 13.04 3.25 -12.98
CA HIS A 144 13.12 3.71 -14.37
C HIS A 144 12.48 5.10 -14.53
N GLY A 145 12.73 5.78 -15.65
CA GLY A 145 12.24 7.16 -15.88
C GLY A 145 10.72 7.32 -15.92
N GLY A 146 9.97 6.22 -16.00
CA GLY A 146 8.51 6.21 -16.04
C GLY A 146 7.82 5.93 -14.72
N ASN A 147 8.56 5.74 -13.60
CA ASN A 147 7.92 5.49 -12.31
C ASN A 147 7.00 6.66 -11.93
N LEU A 148 5.73 6.36 -11.65
CA LEU A 148 4.75 7.36 -11.21
C LEU A 148 5.18 8.06 -9.92
N SER A 149 5.89 7.37 -9.04
CA SER A 149 6.39 7.90 -7.76
C SER A 149 7.26 9.16 -7.91
N HIS A 150 7.92 9.36 -9.06
CA HIS A 150 8.67 10.57 -9.35
C HIS A 150 7.77 11.72 -9.84
N GLN A 151 6.73 11.41 -10.62
CA GLN A 151 5.91 12.42 -11.28
C GLN A 151 4.99 13.18 -10.31
N TRP A 152 4.89 12.71 -9.07
CA TRP A 152 3.97 13.25 -8.06
C TRP A 152 4.63 14.42 -7.32
N GLN A 153 4.17 15.64 -7.62
CA GLN A 153 4.62 16.87 -6.94
C GLN A 153 3.65 17.34 -5.84
N GLY A 154 2.50 16.67 -5.66
CA GLY A 154 1.39 17.12 -4.81
C GLY A 154 1.37 16.63 -3.35
N GLY A 155 2.40 15.88 -2.92
CA GLY A 155 2.36 15.09 -1.68
C GLY A 155 1.90 15.84 -0.41
N THR A 156 2.33 17.09 -0.22
CA THR A 156 2.01 17.88 0.98
C THR A 156 0.52 18.25 1.07
N ALA A 157 -0.10 18.70 -0.02
CA ALA A 157 -1.50 19.12 -0.02
C ALA A 157 -2.45 17.93 0.22
N LEU A 158 -2.10 16.77 -0.32
CA LEU A 158 -2.86 15.53 -0.17
C LEU A 158 -2.76 14.96 1.24
N LEU A 159 -1.56 14.96 1.82
CA LEU A 159 -1.36 14.60 3.22
C LEU A 159 -2.25 15.47 4.13
N ILE A 160 -2.24 16.79 3.92
CA ILE A 160 -3.09 17.72 4.69
C ILE A 160 -4.57 17.37 4.52
N LYS A 161 -5.03 17.11 3.28
CA LYS A 161 -6.43 16.74 3.00
C LYS A 161 -6.82 15.46 3.74
N SER A 162 -6.04 14.38 3.63
CA SER A 162 -6.34 13.10 4.26
C SER A 162 -6.27 13.17 5.79
N LEU A 163 -5.32 13.94 6.35
CA LEU A 163 -5.24 14.18 7.79
C LEU A 163 -6.44 14.98 8.30
N LYS A 164 -6.86 16.03 7.58
CA LYS A 164 -8.06 16.79 7.92
C LYS A 164 -9.30 15.89 7.92
N ALA A 165 -9.47 15.07 6.87
CA ALA A 165 -10.58 14.13 6.79
C ALA A 165 -10.59 13.12 7.95
N SER A 166 -9.42 12.61 8.36
CA SER A 166 -9.29 11.75 9.55
C SER A 166 -9.68 12.48 10.84
N LEU A 167 -9.21 13.72 11.04
CA LEU A 167 -9.59 14.51 12.20
C LEU A 167 -11.10 14.76 12.27
N ASP A 168 -11.72 15.08 11.13
CA ASP A 168 -13.16 15.34 11.05
C ASP A 168 -13.96 14.05 11.34
N ARG A 169 -13.54 12.88 10.85
CA ARG A 169 -14.14 11.58 11.21
C ARG A 169 -14.01 11.27 12.69
N ARG A 170 -12.82 11.45 13.27
CA ARG A 170 -12.58 11.20 14.70
C ARG A 170 -13.44 12.11 15.58
N ARG A 171 -13.58 13.39 15.22
CA ARG A 171 -14.48 14.34 15.90
C ARG A 171 -15.94 13.89 15.83
N ALA A 172 -16.41 13.46 14.67
CA ALA A 172 -17.78 12.96 14.51
C ALA A 172 -18.05 11.68 15.32
N SER A 173 -17.04 10.82 15.51
CA SER A 173 -17.15 9.57 16.27
C SER A 173 -17.04 9.72 17.80
N GLY A 174 -16.79 10.92 18.32
CA GLY A 174 -16.62 11.16 19.77
C GLY A 174 -15.27 10.73 20.37
N ASN A 175 -14.36 10.15 19.57
CA ASN A 175 -13.03 9.68 20.00
C ASN A 175 -11.97 10.81 20.02
N GLY A 176 -12.36 12.00 20.46
CA GLY A 176 -11.48 13.15 20.55
C GLY A 176 -10.50 13.03 21.72
N VAL A 177 -9.22 12.88 21.39
CA VAL A 177 -8.03 12.94 22.27
C VAL A 177 -7.69 11.63 23.00
N GLY A 178 -6.88 10.80 22.32
CA GLY A 178 -6.08 9.72 22.93
C GLY A 178 -4.59 10.04 22.77
N GLN A 179 -3.87 9.97 23.88
CA GLN A 179 -2.53 10.48 24.13
C GLN A 179 -1.46 9.99 23.13
N TYR A 180 -0.69 10.92 22.58
CA TYR A 180 0.67 10.65 22.12
C TYR A 180 1.60 11.12 23.26
N THR A 181 2.07 10.17 24.06
CA THR A 181 3.29 10.27 24.87
C THR A 181 4.18 9.13 24.46
#